data_AF-A0A965CL14-F1
#
_entry.id   AF-A0A965CL14-F1
#
_cell.length_a   1.000
_cell.length_b   1.000
_cell.length_c   1.000
_cell.angle_alpha   90.00
_cell.angle_beta   90.00
_cell.angle_gamma   90.00
#
_symmetry.space_group_name_H-M   'P 1'
#
loop_
_entity.id
_entity.type
_entity.pdbx_description
1 polymer ?
#
loop_
_entity_poly.entity_id
_entity_poly.type
_entity_poly.pdbx_seq_one_letter_code
_entity_poly.pdbx_strand_id
1 'polypeptide(L)' 'MSDRKTHHLGADSAGCAEAGALLRAGKLVAFPTETVYGLGADA' A
#
# COMPACT_ATOMS: atom_id res chain seq x y z
N MET A 1 -13.80 -2.65 17.48
CA MET A 1 -12.86 -2.26 16.42
C MET A 1 -12.57 -3.50 15.60
N SER A 2 -12.95 -3.57 14.32
CA SER A 2 -12.82 -4.80 13.53
C SER A 2 -11.36 -5.21 13.37
N ASP A 3 -11.11 -6.52 13.48
CA ASP A 3 -9.84 -7.18 13.13
C ASP A 3 -9.60 -7.06 11.62
N ARG A 4 -9.01 -5.94 11.17
CA ARG A 4 -8.67 -5.75 9.77
C ARG A 4 -7.20 -6.12 9.57
N LYS A 5 -6.98 -7.30 8.99
CA LYS A 5 -5.64 -7.75 8.61
C LYS A 5 -5.09 -6.92 7.45
N THR A 6 -3.93 -6.30 7.68
CA THR A 6 -3.15 -5.61 6.65
C THR A 6 -2.27 -6.62 5.93
N HIS A 7 -2.32 -6.63 4.60
CA HIS A 7 -1.40 -7.43 3.79
C HIS A 7 -0.05 -6.70 3.71
N HIS A 8 1.04 -7.36 4.11
CA HIS A 8 2.39 -6.85 3.97
C HIS A 8 2.99 -7.29 2.64
N LEU A 9 3.35 -6.33 1.80
CA LEU A 9 4.03 -6.56 0.52
C LEU A 9 5.53 -6.30 0.67
N GLY A 10 6.33 -6.97 -0.16
CA GLY A 10 7.76 -6.72 -0.26
C GLY A 10 8.07 -5.34 -0.84
N ALA A 11 9.23 -4.78 -0.48
CA ALA A 11 9.75 -3.53 -1.06
C ALA A 11 10.53 -3.79 -2.37
N ASP A 12 10.07 -4.76 -3.16
CA ASP A 12 10.66 -5.19 -4.43
C ASP A 12 9.72 -4.85 -5.60
N SER A 13 10.17 -5.08 -6.83
CA SER A 13 9.38 -4.73 -8.02
C SER A 13 8.02 -5.43 -8.07
N ALA A 14 7.91 -6.67 -7.57
CA ALA A 14 6.63 -7.38 -7.54
C ALA A 14 5.66 -6.76 -6.52
N GLY A 15 6.15 -6.46 -5.31
CA GLY A 15 5.35 -5.78 -4.28
C GLY A 15 4.88 -4.38 -4.72
N CYS A 16 5.74 -3.60 -5.39
CA CYS A 16 5.36 -2.32 -5.96
C CYS A 16 4.29 -2.44 -7.06
N ALA A 17 4.38 -3.46 -7.92
CA ALA A 17 3.38 -3.70 -8.97
C ALA A 17 2.01 -4.06 -8.36
N GLU A 18 1.98 -4.91 -7.34
CA GLU A 18 0.77 -5.28 -6.62
C GLU A 18 0.16 -4.08 -5.88
N ALA A 19 0.98 -3.30 -5.16
CA ALA A 19 0.57 -2.06 -4.52
C ALA A 19 -0.09 -1.08 -5.51
N GLY A 20 0.50 -0.91 -6.69
CA GLY A 20 -0.06 -0.06 -7.76
C GLY A 20 -1.40 -0.58 -8.30
N ALA A 21 -1.59 -1.90 -8.39
CA ALA A 21 -2.86 -2.50 -8.77
C ALA A 21 -3.94 -2.28 -7.69
N LEU A 22 -3.58 -2.39 -6.42
CA LEU A 22 -4.46 -2.12 -5.29
C LEU A 22 -4.92 -0.66 -5.25
N LEU A 23 -4.02 0.29 -5.48
CA LEU A 23 -4.37 1.71 -5.59
C LEU A 23 -5.37 1.96 -6.73
N ARG A 24 -5.12 1.43 -7.93
CA ARG A 24 -6.05 1.53 -9.07
C ARG A 24 -7.41 0.86 -8.81
N ALA A 25 -7.46 -0.12 -7.91
CA ALA A 25 -8.70 -0.75 -7.47
C ALA A 25 -9.41 0.02 -6.34
N GLY A 26 -8.98 1.25 -6.03
CA GLY A 26 -9.55 2.10 -4.99
C GLY A 26 -9.24 1.61 -3.56
N LYS A 27 -8.19 0.80 -3.38
CA LYS A 27 -7.73 0.38 -2.05
C LYS A 27 -6.70 1.37 -1.51
N LEU A 28 -6.52 1.34 -0.19
CA LEU A 28 -5.50 2.14 0.49
C LEU A 28 -4.19 1.35 0.58
N VAL A 29 -3.07 2.03 0.34
CA VAL A 29 -1.73 1.44 0.46
C VAL A 29 -0.84 2.37 1.27
N ALA A 30 -0.25 1.87 2.35
CA ALA A 30 0.80 2.57 3.08
C ALA A 30 2.17 2.18 2.51
N PHE A 31 3.08 3.14 2.34
CA PHE A 31 4.43 2.89 1.82
C PHE A 31 5.48 3.72 2.59
N PRO A 32 6.68 3.16 2.82
CA PRO A 32 7.74 3.87 3.52
C PRO A 32 8.33 4.97 2.65
N THR A 33 8.75 6.07 3.27
CA THR A 33 9.65 7.07 2.68
C THR A 33 10.82 7.32 3.64
N GLU A 34 11.79 8.16 3.26
CA GLU A 34 12.92 8.50 4.13
C GLU A 34 12.49 9.13 5.46
N THR A 35 11.43 9.94 5.45
CA THR A 35 11.03 10.74 6.63
C THR A 35 9.77 10.20 7.31
N VAL A 36 8.78 9.77 6.55
CA VAL A 36 7.45 9.35 7.08
C VAL A 36 6.84 8.23 6.26
N TYR A 37 5.77 7.61 6.77
CA TYR A 37 4.94 6.73 5.96
C TYR A 37 3.94 7.55 5.15
N GLY A 38 3.87 7.29 3.85
CA GLY A 38 2.82 7.81 2.98
C GLY A 38 1.59 6.90 2.99
N LEU A 39 0.40 7.49 2.85
CA LEU A 39 -0.84 6.76 2.60
C LEU A 39 -1.37 7.13 1.22
N GLY A 40 -1.30 6.20 0.28
CA GLY A 40 -1.83 6.34 -1.06
C GLY A 40 -3.30 5.92 -1.15
N ALA A 41 -4.06 6.68 -1.92
CA ALA A 41 -5.44 6.41 -2.33
C ALA A 41 -5.63 6.86 -3.79
N ASP A 42 -6.73 6.47 -4.42
CA ASP A 42 -7.16 7.06 -5.69
C ASP A 42 -7.59 8.52 -5.46
N ALA A 43 -7.13 9.45 -6.32
CA ALA A 43 -7.16 10.90 -6.08
C ALA A 43 -8.07 11.66 -7.05
#